data_AF-A0A9D8P0S9-F1
#
_entry.id   AF-A0A9D8P0S9-F1
#
_cell.length_a   1.000
_cell.length_b   1.000
_cell.length_c   1.000
_cell.angle_alpha   90.00
_cell.angle_beta   90.00
_cell.angle_gamma   90.00
#
_symmetry.space_group_name_H-M   'P 1'
#
loop_
_entity.id
_entity.type
_entity.pdbx_description
1 polymer ?
#
loop_
_entity_poly.entity_id
_entity_poly.type
_entity_poly.pdbx_seq_one_letter_code
_entity_poly.pdbx_strand_id
1 'polypeptide(L)'
;MFWSSMRRVVIGFVIAAFSSTGLAEVRTLIELNGDKPSAGLASAWKKTKDGEYQFTLDTSKEIGKGNKLSAAAVKDSLETKLGASLGLKVKEESATSVSVTYTGDETAFLAAVAKTKIRAAQNAQLALESSTSEGGIRANPGNRHPKEGEVKATVISIQSGVIVARVNESNVAEVKSGSKVKIKAEGATFKPTKPVFFAPEKLEGDVWVPKAGSVSAQ
;
A
#
# COMPACT_ATOMS: atom_id res chain seq x y z
N MET A 1 -22.79 -4.13 75.60
CA MET A 1 -22.10 -2.99 74.94
C MET A 1 -21.69 -3.44 73.55
N PHE A 2 -22.02 -2.62 72.56
CA PHE A 2 -22.09 -2.94 71.13
C PHE A 2 -20.79 -3.48 70.53
N TRP A 3 -20.85 -4.62 69.87
CA TRP A 3 -19.79 -5.10 68.98
C TRP A 3 -20.08 -4.65 67.54
N SER A 4 -19.06 -4.02 66.96
CA SER A 4 -19.09 -3.28 65.70
C SER A 4 -19.21 -4.21 64.49
N SER A 5 -20.13 -3.87 63.59
CA SER A 5 -20.39 -4.54 62.33
C SER A 5 -19.37 -4.09 61.28
N MET A 6 -18.51 -5.00 60.81
CA MET A 6 -17.52 -4.72 59.77
C MET A 6 -17.97 -5.38 58.45
N ARG A 7 -18.59 -4.59 57.57
CA ARG A 7 -18.94 -5.01 56.20
C ARG A 7 -17.67 -5.03 55.35
N ARG A 8 -17.30 -6.21 54.84
CA ARG A 8 -16.26 -6.38 53.81
C ARG A 8 -16.81 -5.93 52.46
N VAL A 9 -16.25 -4.86 51.90
CA VAL A 9 -16.47 -4.46 50.50
C VAL A 9 -15.43 -5.18 49.66
N VAL A 10 -15.87 -6.13 48.83
CA VAL A 10 -15.04 -6.79 47.81
C VAL A 10 -15.09 -5.92 46.56
N ILE A 11 -14.00 -5.21 46.28
CA ILE A 11 -13.81 -4.47 45.03
C ILE A 11 -13.24 -5.46 44.00
N GLY A 12 -14.10 -6.01 43.15
CA GLY A 12 -13.70 -6.77 41.98
C GLY A 12 -13.14 -5.84 40.92
N PHE A 13 -11.83 -5.88 40.71
CA PHE A 13 -11.19 -5.25 39.55
C PHE A 13 -11.43 -6.15 38.32
N VAL A 14 -12.33 -5.71 37.45
CA VAL A 14 -12.46 -6.28 36.10
C VAL A 14 -11.33 -5.68 35.26
N ILE A 15 -10.27 -6.47 35.04
CA ILE A 15 -9.22 -6.14 34.07
C ILE A 15 -9.82 -6.41 32.69
N ALA A 16 -10.31 -5.34 32.05
CA ALA A 16 -10.67 -5.39 30.63
C ALA A 16 -9.38 -5.59 29.82
N ALA A 17 -9.25 -6.77 29.22
CA ALA A 17 -8.24 -7.03 28.20
C ALA A 17 -8.53 -6.12 27.00
N PHE A 18 -7.76 -5.03 26.89
CA PHE A 18 -7.70 -4.24 25.67
C PHE A 18 -7.01 -5.08 24.60
N SER A 19 -7.81 -5.76 23.79
CA SER A 19 -7.40 -6.34 22.53
C SER A 19 -6.78 -5.23 21.68
N SER A 20 -5.46 -5.18 21.60
CA SER A 20 -4.71 -4.24 20.78
C SER A 20 -5.13 -4.44 19.32
N THR A 21 -5.97 -3.53 18.80
CA THR A 21 -6.14 -3.37 17.36
C THR A 21 -4.76 -3.09 16.77
N GLY A 22 -4.22 -4.08 16.05
CA GLY A 22 -2.87 -4.04 15.49
C GLY A 22 -2.65 -2.79 14.66
N LEU A 23 -1.88 -1.85 15.21
CA LEU A 23 -1.20 -0.83 14.43
C LEU A 23 -0.39 -1.57 13.37
N ALA A 24 -0.66 -1.29 12.10
CA ALA A 24 0.18 -1.78 11.01
C ALA A 24 1.63 -1.36 11.34
N GLU A 25 2.48 -2.34 11.65
CA GLU A 25 3.84 -2.14 12.08
C GLU A 25 4.56 -1.33 11.01
N VAL A 26 4.91 -0.09 11.36
CA VAL A 26 5.52 0.86 10.43
C VAL A 26 6.98 0.48 10.30
N ARG A 27 7.41 -0.02 9.14
CA ARG A 27 8.80 -0.45 8.94
C ARG A 27 9.58 0.49 8.01
N THR A 28 10.73 0.94 8.49
CA THR A 28 11.67 1.85 7.81
C THR A 28 12.93 1.09 7.44
N LEU A 29 13.77 1.63 6.54
CA LEU A 29 14.97 0.93 6.11
C LEU A 29 15.97 0.77 7.25
N ILE A 30 16.17 1.85 8.00
CA ILE A 30 16.93 1.91 9.25
C ILE A 30 16.07 2.60 10.31
N GLU A 31 16.43 2.43 11.56
CA GLU A 31 15.85 3.15 12.68
C GLU A 31 16.91 4.06 13.29
N LEU A 32 16.51 5.13 13.97
CA LEU A 32 17.43 5.99 14.70
C LEU A 32 17.14 5.91 16.19
N ASN A 33 18.14 5.49 16.96
CA ASN A 33 18.14 5.53 18.41
C ASN A 33 19.05 6.68 18.86
N GLY A 34 18.48 7.89 18.94
CA GLY A 34 19.26 9.13 18.98
C GLY A 34 19.93 9.37 17.63
N ASP A 35 21.24 9.64 17.64
CA ASP A 35 22.03 9.83 16.41
C ASP A 35 22.63 8.52 15.87
N LYS A 36 22.34 7.39 16.51
CA LYS A 36 22.88 6.08 16.12
C LYS A 36 21.87 5.31 15.27
N PRO A 37 22.20 4.98 14.01
CA PRO A 37 21.35 4.15 13.18
C PRO A 37 21.38 2.69 13.66
N SER A 38 20.21 2.06 13.71
CA SER A 38 19.99 0.65 14.04
C SER A 38 19.20 -0.06 12.93
N ALA A 39 19.25 -1.39 12.95
CA ALA A 39 18.65 -2.21 11.90
C ALA A 39 17.12 -2.09 11.87
N GLY A 40 16.59 -1.75 10.70
CA GLY A 40 15.15 -1.76 10.39
C GLY A 40 14.86 -2.89 9.41
N LEU A 41 14.40 -2.55 8.20
CA LEU A 41 14.26 -3.48 7.07
C LEU A 41 15.59 -3.84 6.42
N ALA A 42 16.61 -3.00 6.57
CA ALA A 42 17.98 -3.35 6.23
C ALA A 42 18.65 -4.03 7.42
N SER A 43 19.27 -5.18 7.18
CA SER A 43 20.09 -5.89 8.17
C SER A 43 21.48 -5.27 8.32
N ALA A 44 22.00 -4.66 7.26
CA ALA A 44 23.28 -3.98 7.26
C ALA A 44 23.30 -2.83 6.24
N TRP A 45 24.17 -1.86 6.47
CA TRP A 45 24.48 -0.82 5.50
C TRP A 45 25.94 -0.41 5.62
N LYS A 46 26.52 0.02 4.49
CA LYS A 46 27.88 0.55 4.46
C LYS A 46 27.94 1.75 3.54
N LYS A 47 28.69 2.75 3.95
CA LYS A 47 29.08 3.86 3.08
C LYS A 47 30.10 3.32 2.07
N THR A 48 29.79 3.42 0.78
CA THR A 48 30.70 2.96 -0.29
C THR A 48 31.63 4.09 -0.72
N LYS A 49 31.12 5.32 -0.73
CA LYS A 49 31.88 6.57 -0.91
C LYS A 49 31.04 7.74 -0.39
N ASP A 50 31.59 8.95 -0.43
CA ASP A 50 30.81 10.15 -0.11
C ASP A 50 29.60 10.30 -1.02
N GLY A 51 28.43 10.52 -0.42
CA GLY A 51 27.16 10.56 -1.13
C GLY A 51 26.62 9.19 -1.58
N GLU A 52 27.21 8.06 -1.18
CA GLU A 52 26.72 6.72 -1.57
C GLU A 52 26.74 5.68 -0.44
N TYR A 53 25.61 4.98 -0.29
CA TYR A 53 25.43 3.87 0.64
C TYR A 53 24.94 2.61 -0.07
N GLN A 54 25.44 1.46 0.37
CA GLN A 54 24.86 0.17 0.04
C GLN A 54 24.10 -0.37 1.24
N PHE A 55 22.84 -0.75 1.05
CA PHE A 55 21.98 -1.38 2.06
C PHE A 55 21.73 -2.84 1.70
N THR A 56 21.90 -3.73 2.69
CA THR A 56 21.53 -5.14 2.61
C THR A 56 20.16 -5.32 3.24
N LEU A 57 19.21 -5.80 2.46
CA LEU A 57 17.81 -5.97 2.84
C LEU A 57 17.59 -7.31 3.56
N ASP A 58 16.80 -7.27 4.62
CA ASP A 58 16.33 -8.48 5.31
C ASP A 58 15.03 -8.96 4.66
N THR A 59 15.15 -9.85 3.67
CA THR A 59 14.01 -10.39 2.93
C THR A 59 13.14 -11.35 3.73
N SER A 60 13.55 -11.71 4.96
CA SER A 60 12.68 -12.42 5.91
C SER A 60 11.60 -11.50 6.48
N LYS A 61 11.80 -10.17 6.40
CA LYS A 61 10.86 -9.18 6.89
C LYS A 61 9.78 -8.87 5.85
N GLU A 62 8.55 -8.76 6.35
CA GLU A 62 7.43 -8.21 5.59
C GLU A 62 7.36 -6.69 5.76
N ILE A 63 6.94 -5.97 4.72
CA ILE A 63 6.70 -4.51 4.71
C ILE A 63 5.21 -4.17 4.93
N GLY A 64 4.41 -5.19 5.21
CA GLY A 64 2.98 -5.15 5.47
C GLY A 64 2.44 -6.57 5.40
N LYS A 65 1.28 -6.84 6.00
CA LYS A 65 0.72 -8.19 6.11
C LYS A 65 0.69 -8.91 4.75
N GLY A 66 1.51 -9.96 4.59
CA GLY A 66 1.60 -10.77 3.38
C GLY A 66 2.41 -10.17 2.23
N ASN A 67 3.03 -8.99 2.42
CA ASN A 67 3.89 -8.35 1.44
C ASN A 67 5.35 -8.46 1.88
N LYS A 68 6.14 -9.22 1.11
CA LYS A 68 7.57 -9.38 1.36
C LYS A 68 8.35 -8.11 0.99
N LEU A 69 9.42 -7.84 1.71
CA LEU A 69 10.39 -6.81 1.35
C LEU A 69 11.05 -7.15 0.01
N SER A 70 11.15 -6.16 -0.88
CA SER A 70 11.88 -6.26 -2.14
C SER A 70 12.71 -5.01 -2.41
N ALA A 71 13.78 -5.16 -3.20
CA ALA A 71 14.62 -4.05 -3.63
C ALA A 71 13.82 -2.98 -4.39
N ALA A 72 12.92 -3.40 -5.29
CA ALA A 72 12.00 -2.52 -5.99
C ALA A 72 11.12 -1.69 -5.05
N ALA A 73 10.51 -2.30 -4.03
CA ALA A 73 9.67 -1.58 -3.06
C ALA A 73 10.46 -0.51 -2.27
N VAL A 74 11.73 -0.80 -1.95
CA VAL A 74 12.64 0.15 -1.30
C VAL A 74 12.97 1.30 -2.23
N LYS A 75 13.37 1.00 -3.48
CA LYS A 75 13.66 1.99 -4.51
C LYS A 75 12.49 2.93 -4.71
N ASP A 76 11.30 2.41 -5.01
CA ASP A 76 10.11 3.21 -5.27
C ASP A 76 9.79 4.11 -4.08
N SER A 77 9.86 3.57 -2.85
CA SER A 77 9.54 4.31 -1.63
C SER A 77 10.53 5.45 -1.35
N LEU A 78 11.83 5.21 -1.56
CA LEU A 78 12.87 6.19 -1.30
C LEU A 78 12.93 7.26 -2.40
N GLU A 79 12.91 6.88 -3.67
CA GLU A 79 12.97 7.84 -4.78
C GLU A 79 11.72 8.73 -4.80
N THR A 80 10.53 8.16 -4.56
CA THR A 80 9.28 8.95 -4.53
C THR A 80 9.27 10.00 -3.41
N LYS A 81 9.84 9.69 -2.24
CA LYS A 81 9.75 10.56 -1.06
C LYS A 81 10.94 11.49 -0.89
N LEU A 82 12.12 11.01 -1.25
CA LEU A 82 13.39 11.67 -0.98
C LEU A 82 14.15 12.06 -2.26
N GLY A 83 13.73 11.56 -3.43
CA GLY A 83 14.42 11.81 -4.70
C GLY A 83 14.55 13.29 -5.03
N ALA A 84 13.47 14.05 -4.88
CA ALA A 84 13.50 15.49 -5.14
C ALA A 84 14.22 16.29 -4.04
N SER A 85 14.08 15.91 -2.77
CA SER A 85 14.62 16.68 -1.64
C SER A 85 16.11 16.47 -1.40
N LEU A 86 16.62 15.27 -1.70
CA LEU A 86 18.01 14.88 -1.41
C LEU A 86 18.75 14.44 -2.69
N GLY A 87 18.22 14.76 -3.88
CA GLY A 87 18.79 14.27 -5.14
C GLY A 87 18.94 12.74 -5.18
N LEU A 88 18.09 12.03 -4.45
CA LEU A 88 18.29 10.63 -4.10
C LEU A 88 17.98 9.73 -5.30
N LYS A 89 18.90 8.83 -5.63
CA LYS A 89 18.74 7.79 -6.65
C LYS A 89 19.04 6.43 -6.03
N VAL A 90 18.19 5.45 -6.32
CA VAL A 90 18.35 4.08 -5.83
C VAL A 90 18.53 3.12 -7.00
N LYS A 91 19.62 2.37 -6.95
CA LYS A 91 19.93 1.30 -7.88
C LYS A 91 19.72 -0.05 -7.20
N GLU A 92 18.97 -0.92 -7.86
CA GLU A 92 18.84 -2.32 -7.45
C GLU A 92 20.10 -3.07 -7.88
N GLU A 93 20.91 -3.51 -6.93
CA GLU A 93 22.11 -4.31 -7.22
C GLU A 93 21.77 -5.81 -7.21
N SER A 94 20.84 -6.22 -6.34
CA SER A 94 20.31 -7.59 -6.27
C SER A 94 18.94 -7.62 -5.58
N ALA A 95 18.32 -8.80 -5.50
CA ALA A 95 17.08 -8.99 -4.73
C ALA A 95 17.21 -8.63 -3.23
N THR A 96 18.43 -8.62 -2.70
CA THR A 96 18.75 -8.37 -1.28
C THR A 96 19.62 -7.14 -1.07
N SER A 97 19.92 -6.36 -2.12
CA SER A 97 20.84 -5.23 -2.02
C SER A 97 20.40 -4.06 -2.89
N VAL A 98 20.45 -2.86 -2.32
CA VAL A 98 20.24 -1.60 -3.04
C VAL A 98 21.42 -0.65 -2.78
N SER A 99 21.87 0.03 -3.83
CA SER A 99 22.77 1.17 -3.70
C SER A 99 21.94 2.47 -3.74
N VAL A 100 22.25 3.40 -2.85
CA VAL A 100 21.58 4.69 -2.73
C VAL A 100 22.63 5.78 -2.91
N THR A 101 22.44 6.63 -3.91
CA THR A 101 23.20 7.86 -4.10
C THR A 101 22.35 9.03 -3.64
N TYR A 102 22.93 9.98 -2.91
CA TYR A 102 22.25 11.19 -2.44
C TYR A 102 23.17 12.41 -2.55
N THR A 103 22.57 13.59 -2.54
CA THR A 103 23.26 14.88 -2.48
C THR A 103 22.92 15.59 -1.17
N GLY A 104 23.89 16.33 -0.62
CA GLY A 104 23.74 17.07 0.63
C GLY A 104 24.36 16.38 1.84
N ASP A 105 23.84 16.71 3.02
CA ASP A 105 24.39 16.28 4.31
C ASP A 105 24.05 14.82 4.65
N GLU A 106 25.05 14.06 5.11
CA GLU A 106 24.92 12.64 5.46
C GLU A 106 23.97 12.43 6.64
N THR A 107 24.02 13.31 7.64
CA THR A 107 23.18 13.21 8.84
C THR A 107 21.71 13.43 8.47
N ALA A 108 21.44 14.45 7.64
CA ALA A 108 20.12 14.72 7.09
C ALA A 108 19.60 13.55 6.23
N PHE A 109 20.47 12.94 5.43
CA PHE A 109 20.14 11.75 4.64
C PHE A 109 19.73 10.58 5.54
N LEU A 110 20.57 10.19 6.51
CA LEU A 110 20.26 9.07 7.41
C LEU A 110 18.98 9.32 8.22
N ALA A 111 18.78 10.56 8.68
CA ALA A 111 17.55 10.96 9.36
C ALA A 111 16.30 10.86 8.46
N ALA A 112 16.42 11.24 7.19
CA ALA A 112 15.33 11.14 6.24
C ALA A 112 15.00 9.68 5.88
N VAL A 113 16.02 8.85 5.67
CA VAL A 113 15.84 7.41 5.40
C VAL A 113 15.20 6.73 6.62
N ALA A 114 15.64 7.05 7.83
CA ALA A 114 15.09 6.48 9.06
C ALA A 114 13.63 6.86 9.32
N LYS A 115 13.17 8.01 8.81
CA LYS A 115 11.76 8.43 8.87
C LYS A 115 10.93 7.91 7.70
N THR A 116 11.57 7.39 6.66
CA THR A 116 10.90 7.00 5.43
C THR A 116 10.34 5.59 5.52
N LYS A 117 9.01 5.52 5.62
CA LYS A 117 8.26 4.26 5.60
C LYS A 117 8.38 3.59 4.23
N ILE A 118 8.83 2.34 4.21
CA ILE A 118 8.82 1.52 2.99
C ILE A 118 7.44 0.92 2.84
N ARG A 119 6.86 1.02 1.64
CA ARG A 119 5.55 0.45 1.32
C ARG A 119 5.73 -0.58 0.23
N ALA A 120 4.86 -1.59 0.21
CA ALA A 120 4.76 -2.49 -0.92
C ALA A 120 4.58 -1.66 -2.20
N ALA A 121 5.27 -2.05 -3.26
CA ALA A 121 5.10 -1.45 -4.58
C ALA A 121 3.59 -1.37 -4.87
N GLN A 122 3.10 -0.17 -5.13
CA GLN A 122 1.75 -0.02 -5.63
C GLN A 122 1.80 -0.55 -7.06
N ASN A 123 1.48 -1.83 -7.24
CA ASN A 123 1.23 -2.44 -8.56
C ASN A 123 -0.08 -1.90 -9.15
N ALA A 124 -0.15 -0.57 -9.26
CA ALA A 124 -1.15 0.19 -9.95
C ALA A 124 -0.39 1.31 -10.66
N GLN A 125 0.47 0.92 -11.60
CA GLN A 125 0.74 1.78 -12.73
C GLN A 125 -0.59 1.87 -13.47
N LEU A 126 -1.38 2.90 -13.12
CA LEU A 126 -2.48 3.33 -13.97
C LEU A 126 -1.86 3.53 -15.34
N ALA A 127 -2.26 2.70 -16.30
CA ALA A 127 -2.12 3.05 -17.69
C ALA A 127 -2.87 4.37 -17.87
N LEU A 128 -2.15 5.48 -17.73
CA LEU A 128 -2.54 6.76 -18.27
C LEU A 128 -2.56 6.54 -19.79
N GLU A 129 -3.69 6.06 -20.30
CA GLU A 129 -4.01 6.26 -21.70
C GLU A 129 -4.13 7.77 -21.88
N SER A 130 -3.00 8.37 -22.25
CA SER A 130 -2.89 9.75 -22.70
C SER A 130 -3.71 9.89 -23.97
N SER A 131 -4.97 10.32 -23.85
CA SER A 131 -5.64 11.00 -24.95
C SER A 131 -5.10 12.43 -24.97
N THR A 132 -4.20 12.70 -25.91
CA THR A 132 -3.73 14.05 -26.21
C THR A 132 -4.90 14.89 -26.71
N SER A 133 -5.39 15.79 -25.87
CA SER A 133 -6.13 16.98 -26.32
C SER A 133 -5.43 18.22 -25.76
N GLU A 134 -5.30 19.23 -26.60
CA GLU A 134 -4.62 20.51 -26.34
C GLU A 134 -5.26 21.26 -25.17
N GLY A 135 -4.88 20.93 -23.94
CA GLY A 135 -5.50 21.55 -22.77
C GLY A 135 -5.05 21.03 -21.41
N GLY A 136 -3.79 20.62 -21.27
CA GLY A 136 -3.21 20.26 -19.97
C GLY A 136 -3.70 18.92 -19.40
N ILE A 137 -2.82 18.25 -18.66
CA ILE A 137 -3.08 16.96 -18.01
C ILE A 137 -4.12 17.17 -16.89
N ARG A 138 -5.41 17.11 -17.23
CA ARG A 138 -6.50 17.02 -16.25
C ARG A 138 -6.86 15.55 -16.07
N ALA A 139 -6.07 14.86 -15.24
CA ALA A 139 -6.38 13.51 -14.78
C ALA A 139 -7.60 13.56 -13.83
N ASN A 140 -8.82 13.48 -14.38
CA ASN A 140 -9.98 13.07 -13.59
C ASN A 140 -10.71 11.92 -14.29
N PRO A 141 -10.10 10.72 -14.31
CA PRO A 141 -10.64 9.57 -15.03
C PRO A 141 -11.92 8.99 -14.39
N GLY A 142 -12.43 9.52 -13.26
CA GLY A 142 -13.62 9.02 -12.55
C GLY A 142 -14.95 9.33 -13.21
N ASN A 143 -14.95 10.28 -14.13
CA ASN A 143 -16.14 10.68 -14.87
C ASN A 143 -16.20 10.12 -16.29
N ARG A 144 -15.21 9.31 -16.72
CA ARG A 144 -15.31 8.70 -18.05
C ARG A 144 -16.42 7.64 -18.08
N HIS A 145 -17.07 7.52 -19.23
CA HIS A 145 -17.95 6.41 -19.55
C HIS A 145 -17.14 5.11 -19.71
N PRO A 146 -17.72 3.92 -19.44
CA PRO A 146 -17.08 2.66 -19.77
C PRO A 146 -16.87 2.56 -21.29
N LYS A 147 -15.80 1.90 -21.72
CA LYS A 147 -15.58 1.54 -23.12
C LYS A 147 -16.48 0.37 -23.54
N GLU A 148 -16.51 0.04 -24.82
CA GLU A 148 -17.15 -1.19 -25.30
C GLU A 148 -16.52 -2.41 -24.59
N GLY A 149 -17.37 -3.30 -24.07
CA GLY A 149 -16.92 -4.47 -23.30
C GLY A 149 -16.43 -4.17 -21.88
N GLU A 150 -16.60 -2.94 -21.38
CA GLU A 150 -16.18 -2.53 -20.04
C GLU A 150 -17.39 -2.22 -19.13
N VAL A 151 -17.18 -2.39 -17.82
CA VAL A 151 -18.14 -2.08 -16.77
C VAL A 151 -17.54 -1.06 -15.82
N LYS A 152 -18.30 0.00 -15.52
CA LYS A 152 -17.98 1.00 -14.49
C LYS A 152 -18.82 0.71 -13.24
N ALA A 153 -18.16 0.40 -12.13
CA ALA A 153 -18.82 0.05 -10.87
C ALA A 153 -18.23 0.83 -9.69
N THR A 154 -19.02 1.13 -8.66
CA THR A 154 -18.52 1.71 -7.40
C THR A 154 -18.25 0.60 -6.40
N VAL A 155 -17.05 0.56 -5.84
CA VAL A 155 -16.69 -0.42 -4.80
C VAL A 155 -17.51 -0.16 -3.54
N ILE A 156 -18.22 -1.18 -3.06
CA ILE A 156 -18.94 -1.16 -1.79
C ILE A 156 -18.02 -1.69 -0.68
N SER A 157 -17.42 -2.86 -0.90
CA SER A 157 -16.56 -3.52 0.09
C SER A 157 -15.56 -4.46 -0.58
N ILE A 158 -14.47 -4.76 0.13
CA ILE A 158 -13.43 -5.70 -0.31
C ILE A 158 -13.35 -6.80 0.74
N GLN A 159 -13.51 -8.05 0.31
CA GLN A 159 -13.51 -9.22 1.19
C GLN A 159 -12.61 -10.29 0.58
N SER A 160 -11.50 -10.62 1.24
CA SER A 160 -10.65 -11.77 0.89
C SER A 160 -10.27 -11.88 -0.59
N GLY A 161 -9.93 -10.76 -1.26
CA GLY A 161 -9.55 -10.72 -2.68
C GLY A 161 -10.72 -10.61 -3.67
N VAL A 162 -11.96 -10.53 -3.17
CA VAL A 162 -13.17 -10.27 -3.95
C VAL A 162 -13.68 -8.87 -3.66
N ILE A 163 -13.98 -8.12 -4.73
CA ILE A 163 -14.61 -6.80 -4.65
C ILE A 163 -16.12 -6.98 -4.79
N VAL A 164 -16.88 -6.44 -3.85
CA VAL A 164 -18.31 -6.23 -4.02
C VAL A 164 -18.51 -4.81 -4.53
N ALA A 165 -19.06 -4.66 -5.74
CA ALA A 165 -19.27 -3.37 -6.37
C ALA A 165 -20.72 -3.21 -6.84
N ARG A 166 -21.21 -1.97 -6.91
CA ARG A 166 -22.47 -1.62 -7.58
C ARG A 166 -22.16 -1.11 -8.97
N VAL A 167 -22.73 -1.73 -10.00
CA VAL A 167 -22.60 -1.28 -11.37
C VAL A 167 -23.28 0.07 -11.53
N ASN A 168 -22.54 1.08 -11.98
CA ASN A 168 -23.10 2.39 -12.30
C ASN A 168 -23.50 2.41 -13.79
N GLU A 169 -22.59 1.98 -14.66
CA GLU A 169 -22.74 1.96 -16.11
C GLU A 169 -22.09 0.68 -16.66
N SER A 170 -22.66 0.10 -17.71
CA SER A 170 -22.14 -1.12 -18.33
C SER A 170 -22.39 -1.09 -19.82
N ASN A 171 -21.35 -1.41 -20.60
CA ASN A 171 -21.46 -1.71 -22.03
C ASN A 171 -21.29 -3.21 -22.30
N VAL A 172 -21.55 -4.04 -21.28
CA VAL A 172 -21.55 -5.50 -21.38
C VAL A 172 -22.99 -5.97 -21.22
N ALA A 173 -23.51 -6.68 -22.23
CA ALA A 173 -24.91 -7.12 -22.28
C ALA A 173 -25.35 -7.92 -21.05
N GLU A 174 -24.42 -8.70 -20.47
CA GLU A 174 -24.68 -9.59 -19.34
C GLU A 174 -24.64 -8.88 -17.97
N VAL A 175 -24.15 -7.63 -17.91
CA VAL A 175 -23.98 -6.88 -16.67
C VAL A 175 -24.93 -5.68 -16.66
N LYS A 176 -25.97 -5.74 -15.82
CA LYS A 176 -26.98 -4.67 -15.73
C LYS A 176 -26.53 -3.53 -14.81
N SER A 177 -26.76 -2.29 -15.23
CA SER A 177 -26.62 -1.10 -14.38
C SER A 177 -27.48 -1.21 -13.11
N GLY A 178 -26.98 -0.70 -11.98
CA GLY A 178 -27.61 -0.78 -10.67
C GLY A 178 -27.43 -2.11 -9.94
N SER A 179 -26.99 -3.17 -10.62
CA SER A 179 -26.77 -4.48 -10.00
C SER A 179 -25.57 -4.49 -9.06
N LYS A 180 -25.59 -5.40 -8.08
CA LYS A 180 -24.41 -5.72 -7.27
C LYS A 180 -23.66 -6.86 -7.96
N VAL A 181 -22.35 -6.69 -8.13
CA VAL A 181 -21.46 -7.68 -8.73
C VAL A 181 -20.31 -8.01 -7.78
N LYS A 182 -19.85 -9.25 -7.83
CA LYS A 182 -18.60 -9.69 -7.21
C LYS A 182 -17.54 -9.78 -8.29
N ILE A 183 -16.36 -9.21 -8.05
CA ILE A 183 -15.26 -9.17 -9.00
C ILE A 183 -14.05 -9.81 -8.34
N LYS A 184 -13.44 -10.80 -8.99
CA LYS A 184 -12.18 -11.39 -8.55
C LYS A 184 -11.05 -10.43 -8.92
N ALA A 185 -10.37 -9.86 -7.94
CA ALA A 185 -9.28 -8.92 -8.18
C ALA A 185 -8.08 -9.27 -7.31
N GLU A 186 -7.28 -10.22 -7.81
CA GLU A 186 -6.01 -10.57 -7.18
C GLU A 186 -4.98 -9.46 -7.45
N GLY A 187 -4.27 -9.03 -6.40
CA GLY A 187 -3.12 -8.11 -6.52
C GLY A 187 -3.43 -6.62 -6.66
N ALA A 188 -4.68 -6.20 -6.84
CA ALA A 188 -5.02 -4.77 -6.96
C ALA A 188 -5.55 -4.18 -5.63
N THR A 189 -5.09 -2.96 -5.29
CA THR A 189 -5.50 -2.25 -4.09
C THR A 189 -6.67 -1.33 -4.42
N PHE A 190 -7.86 -1.66 -3.93
CA PHE A 190 -9.06 -0.86 -4.15
C PHE A 190 -9.38 -0.02 -2.93
N LYS A 191 -9.99 1.15 -3.15
CA LYS A 191 -10.60 1.93 -2.09
C LYS A 191 -12.12 1.78 -2.17
N PRO A 192 -12.81 1.52 -1.04
CA PRO A 192 -14.26 1.63 -0.99
C PRO A 192 -14.72 3.00 -1.49
N THR A 193 -15.94 3.07 -2.03
CA THR A 193 -16.60 4.27 -2.57
C THR A 193 -15.99 4.87 -3.84
N LYS A 194 -14.94 4.25 -4.39
CA LYS A 194 -14.32 4.69 -5.65
C LYS A 194 -14.84 3.92 -6.86
N PRO A 195 -14.90 4.57 -8.04
CA PRO A 195 -15.22 3.88 -9.27
C PRO A 195 -14.07 2.94 -9.66
N VAL A 196 -14.45 1.78 -10.16
CA VAL A 196 -13.57 0.78 -10.77
C VAL A 196 -14.08 0.48 -12.16
N PHE A 197 -13.14 0.19 -13.04
CA PHE A 197 -13.44 -0.30 -14.37
C PHE A 197 -12.88 -1.71 -14.53
N PHE A 198 -13.65 -2.58 -15.17
CA PHE A 198 -13.19 -3.92 -15.48
C PHE A 198 -13.84 -4.42 -16.78
N ALA A 199 -13.12 -5.26 -17.52
CA ALA A 199 -13.66 -5.99 -18.65
C ALA A 199 -13.91 -7.44 -18.21
N PRO A 200 -15.16 -7.90 -18.06
CA PRO A 200 -15.43 -9.28 -17.70
C PRO A 200 -14.94 -10.24 -18.80
N GLU A 201 -14.26 -11.32 -18.39
CA GLU A 201 -13.80 -12.39 -19.29
C GLU A 201 -14.66 -13.64 -19.12
N LYS A 202 -14.95 -14.01 -17.88
CA LYS A 202 -15.79 -15.17 -17.56
C LYS A 202 -16.52 -14.98 -16.24
N LEU A 203 -17.63 -15.68 -16.09
CA LEU A 203 -18.38 -15.77 -14.83
C LEU A 203 -18.08 -17.12 -14.16
N GLU A 204 -17.47 -17.10 -12.98
CA GLU A 204 -17.23 -18.27 -12.14
C GLU A 204 -18.22 -18.27 -10.98
N GLY A 205 -19.33 -19.00 -11.12
CA GLY A 205 -20.42 -18.97 -10.15
C GLY A 205 -21.11 -17.61 -10.13
N ASP A 206 -21.00 -16.89 -9.01
CA ASP A 206 -21.52 -15.52 -8.84
C ASP A 206 -20.43 -14.44 -8.90
N VAL A 207 -19.22 -14.81 -9.31
CA VAL A 207 -18.04 -13.94 -9.37
C VAL A 207 -17.59 -13.71 -10.81
N TRP A 208 -17.52 -12.44 -11.21
CA TRP A 208 -16.91 -12.05 -12.47
C TRP A 208 -15.39 -12.12 -12.37
N VAL A 209 -14.78 -12.87 -13.27
CA VAL A 209 -13.34 -12.88 -13.48
C VAL A 209 -13.05 -11.89 -14.62
N PRO A 210 -12.35 -10.79 -14.32
CA PRO A 210 -11.98 -9.80 -15.32
C PRO A 210 -10.81 -10.32 -16.17
N LYS A 211 -10.73 -9.83 -17.40
CA LYS A 211 -9.57 -10.06 -18.27
C LYS A 211 -8.29 -9.64 -17.55
N ALA A 212 -7.23 -10.44 -17.64
CA ALA A 212 -5.96 -10.13 -16.99
C ALA A 212 -5.50 -8.69 -17.30
N GLY A 213 -5.19 -7.91 -16.27
CA GLY A 213 -4.78 -6.51 -16.38
C GLY A 213 -5.89 -5.50 -16.72
N SER A 214 -7.15 -5.92 -16.85
CA SER A 214 -8.27 -5.03 -17.21
C SER A 214 -8.92 -4.32 -16.03
N VAL A 215 -8.58 -4.72 -14.79
CA VAL A 215 -9.14 -4.06 -13.61
C VAL A 215 -8.34 -2.82 -13.28
N SER A 216 -8.99 -1.67 -13.32
CA SER A 216 -8.40 -0.40 -12.89
C SER A 216 -9.24 0.22 -11.79
N ALA A 217 -8.56 0.67 -10.73
CA ALA A 217 -9.14 1.39 -9.60
C ALA A 217 -8.69 2.85 -9.63
N GLN A 218 -9.52 3.76 -9.11
CA GLN A 218 -9.19 5.18 -9.00
C GLN A 218 -9.19 5.69 -7.57
#